data_AF-A0A109RES0-F1
#
_entry.id   AF-A0A109RES0-F1
#
_cell.length_a   1.000
_cell.length_b   1.000
_cell.length_c   1.000
_cell.angle_alpha   90.00
_cell.angle_beta   90.00
_cell.angle_gamma   90.00
#
_symmetry.space_group_name_H-M   'P 1'
#
loop_
_entity.id
_entity.type
_entity.pdbx_description
1 polymer ?
#
loop_
_entity_poly.entity_id
_entity_poly.type
_entity_poly.pdbx_seq_one_letter_code
_entity_poly.pdbx_strand_id
1 'polypeptide(L)'
;MDKKQNKKQEVKQANFLTQAGIFAVIMLISSYLSKLSPIPMPASVIGLILLFASLCLGIVKLEQVESLSQKLISILSFLFVPSGISLINSLGIMATSGVQIVFLVIFWTIMAMVFIGYIGEGVEWVRKKVANSQESSEGSYSYGNNASH
;
A
#
# COMPACT_ATOMS: atom_id res chain seq x y z
N MET A 1 34.07 23.81 26.44
CA MET A 1 32.89 23.02 26.81
C MET A 1 31.99 22.89 25.59
N ASP A 2 31.94 21.66 25.12
CA ASP A 2 31.52 21.04 23.86
C ASP A 2 30.45 21.67 22.97
N LYS A 3 30.89 21.98 21.73
CA LYS A 3 30.06 21.92 20.52
C LYS A 3 29.61 20.48 20.27
N LYS A 4 28.39 20.12 20.68
CA LYS A 4 27.76 18.88 20.23
C LYS A 4 27.42 18.95 18.74
N GLN A 5 28.33 18.41 17.94
CA GLN A 5 27.99 17.77 16.70
C GLN A 5 27.09 16.55 17.00
N ASN A 6 25.91 16.44 16.38
CA ASN A 6 25.44 15.13 15.93
C ASN A 6 24.42 15.23 14.79
N LYS A 7 24.95 14.96 13.60
CA LYS A 7 24.31 14.25 12.48
C LYS A 7 23.19 14.97 11.72
N LYS A 8 23.64 15.92 10.92
CA LYS A 8 23.26 16.12 9.51
C LYS A 8 22.67 14.81 8.94
N GLN A 9 21.36 14.78 8.71
CA GLN A 9 20.74 13.75 7.89
C GLN A 9 21.29 13.92 6.48
N GLU A 10 22.37 13.22 6.19
CA GLU A 10 22.85 12.98 4.85
C GLU A 10 21.73 12.23 4.12
N VAL A 11 21.09 12.90 3.17
CA VAL A 11 20.19 12.26 2.21
C VAL A 11 21.10 11.40 1.34
N LYS A 12 21.49 10.25 1.90
CA LYS A 12 22.32 9.27 1.22
C LYS A 12 21.44 8.70 0.13
N GLN A 13 21.75 9.06 -1.12
CA GLN A 13 21.33 8.33 -2.30
C GLN A 13 21.29 6.85 -1.93
N ALA A 14 20.08 6.31 -1.77
CA ALA A 14 19.94 4.95 -1.29
C ALA A 14 20.50 4.07 -2.40
N ASN A 15 21.69 3.51 -2.17
CA ASN A 15 22.29 2.56 -3.08
C ASN A 15 21.23 1.50 -3.41
N PHE A 16 21.17 1.06 -4.66
CA PHE A 16 20.21 0.05 -5.13
C PHE A 16 20.12 -1.16 -4.16
N LEU A 17 21.25 -1.54 -3.57
CA LEU A 17 21.35 -2.59 -2.56
C LEU A 17 20.55 -2.30 -1.27
N THR A 18 20.52 -1.04 -0.82
CA THR A 18 19.72 -0.61 0.34
C THR A 18 18.23 -0.68 0.01
N GLN A 19 17.83 -0.23 -1.18
CA GLN A 19 16.42 -0.32 -1.62
C GLN A 19 15.99 -1.80 -1.70
N ALA A 20 16.84 -2.66 -2.28
CA ALA A 20 16.59 -4.09 -2.37
C ALA A 20 16.55 -4.76 -0.99
N GLY A 21 17.43 -4.34 -0.08
CA GLY A 21 17.42 -4.79 1.32
C GLY A 21 16.12 -4.47 2.03
N ILE A 22 15.53 -3.29 1.82
CA ILE A 22 14.23 -2.91 2.40
C ILE A 22 13.12 -3.84 1.90
N PHE A 23 13.01 -4.02 0.58
CA PHE A 23 12.02 -4.95 0.00
C PHE A 23 12.22 -6.40 0.49
N ALA A 24 13.48 -6.86 0.59
CA ALA A 24 13.81 -8.20 1.05
C ALA A 24 13.45 -8.42 2.53
N VAL A 25 13.80 -7.47 3.41
CA VAL A 25 13.46 -7.54 4.85
C VAL A 25 11.95 -7.55 5.04
N ILE A 26 11.22 -6.67 4.33
CA ILE A 26 9.76 -6.62 4.40
C ILE A 26 9.16 -7.95 3.91
N MET A 27 9.59 -8.46 2.75
CA MET A 27 9.12 -9.75 2.24
C MET A 27 9.42 -10.91 3.21
N LEU A 28 10.57 -10.91 3.86
CA LEU A 28 10.94 -11.94 4.84
C LEU A 28 10.03 -11.89 6.08
N ILE A 29 9.78 -10.70 6.62
CA ILE A 29 8.84 -10.49 7.72
C ILE A 29 7.43 -10.90 7.31
N SER A 30 6.98 -10.50 6.12
CA SER A 30 5.65 -10.82 5.61
C SER A 30 5.46 -12.30 5.32
N SER A 31 6.50 -13.00 4.85
CA SER A 31 6.48 -14.46 4.68
C SER A 31 6.37 -15.16 6.03
N TYR A 32 7.08 -14.67 7.06
CA TYR A 32 6.96 -15.20 8.41
C TYR A 32 5.57 -14.97 9.00
N LEU A 33 5.02 -13.76 8.85
CA LEU A 33 3.65 -13.43 9.29
C LEU A 33 2.58 -14.22 8.53
N SER A 34 2.76 -14.45 7.23
CA SER A 34 1.84 -15.22 6.39
C SER A 34 1.71 -16.67 6.90
N LYS A 35 2.79 -17.27 7.41
CA LYS A 35 2.76 -18.62 8.01
C LYS A 35 2.05 -18.67 9.37
N LEU A 36 2.02 -17.55 10.09
CA LEU A 36 1.35 -17.46 11.39
C LEU A 36 -0.15 -17.14 11.24
N SER A 37 -0.54 -16.52 10.12
CA SER A 37 -1.93 -16.23 9.84
C SER A 37 -2.70 -17.49 9.45
N PRO A 38 -3.89 -17.74 10.05
CA PRO A 38 -4.77 -18.85 9.64
C PRO A 38 -5.45 -18.60 8.28
N ILE A 39 -5.29 -17.39 7.71
CA ILE A 39 -5.90 -17.00 6.44
C ILE A 39 -4.84 -17.17 5.33
N PRO A 40 -5.16 -17.86 4.21
CA PRO A 40 -4.24 -18.04 3.09
C PRO A 40 -4.11 -16.74 2.28
N MET A 41 -3.44 -15.73 2.85
CA MET A 41 -3.10 -14.50 2.15
C MET A 41 -1.67 -14.59 1.57
N PRO A 42 -1.47 -14.17 0.31
CA PRO A 42 -0.13 -14.08 -0.26
C PRO A 42 0.76 -13.16 0.59
N ALA A 43 1.99 -13.59 0.86
CA ALA A 43 2.97 -12.80 1.59
C ALA A 43 3.17 -11.40 0.99
N SER A 44 3.01 -11.25 -0.34
CA SER A 44 3.11 -9.96 -1.02
C SER A 44 2.07 -8.94 -0.57
N VAL A 45 0.85 -9.35 -0.22
CA VAL A 45 -0.21 -8.44 0.24
C VAL A 45 0.11 -7.94 1.64
N ILE A 46 0.57 -8.83 2.51
CA ILE A 46 1.04 -8.48 3.87
C ILE A 46 2.24 -7.54 3.77
N GLY A 47 3.16 -7.78 2.82
CA GLY A 47 4.31 -6.92 2.56
C GLY A 47 3.93 -5.53 2.08
N LEU A 48 2.91 -5.40 1.24
CA LEU A 48 2.38 -4.11 0.82
C LEU A 48 1.86 -3.30 2.01
N ILE A 49 1.06 -3.93 2.89
CA ILE A 49 0.50 -3.28 4.08
C ILE A 49 1.63 -2.87 5.04
N LEU A 50 2.63 -3.74 5.24
CA LEU A 50 3.76 -3.48 6.13
C LEU A 50 4.66 -2.36 5.61
N LEU A 51 4.96 -2.36 4.30
CA LEU A 51 5.72 -1.29 3.64
C LEU A 51 4.96 0.04 3.76
N PHE A 52 3.65 0.03 3.48
CA PHE A 52 2.81 1.21 3.60
C PHE A 52 2.80 1.78 5.02
N ALA A 53 2.60 0.92 6.04
CA ALA A 53 2.66 1.33 7.44
C ALA A 53 4.03 1.89 7.83
N SER A 54 5.12 1.26 7.36
CA SER A 54 6.48 1.75 7.58
C SER A 54 6.78 3.08 6.90
N LEU A 55 6.10 3.37 5.78
CA LEU A 55 6.16 4.65 5.08
C LEU A 55 5.40 5.72 5.86
N CYS A 56 4.21 5.41 6.38
CA CYS A 56 3.43 6.31 7.25
C CYS A 56 4.16 6.66 8.55
N LEU A 57 4.89 5.70 9.14
CA LEU A 57 5.68 5.94 10.36
C LEU A 57 6.98 6.73 10.10
N GLY A 58 7.33 7.00 8.84
CA GLY A 58 8.56 7.69 8.47
C GLY A 58 9.84 6.89 8.69
N ILE A 59 9.74 5.59 9.01
CA ILE A 59 10.89 4.68 9.16
C ILE A 59 11.55 4.43 7.80
N VAL A 60 10.73 4.32 6.75
CA VAL A 60 11.17 4.18 5.36
C VAL A 60 10.76 5.45 4.61
N LYS A 61 11.70 6.09 3.91
CA LYS A 61 11.38 7.22 3.02
C LYS A 61 11.01 6.71 1.63
N LEU A 62 10.08 7.41 0.95
CA LEU A 62 9.63 7.04 -0.40
C LEU A 62 10.79 6.96 -1.41
N GLU A 63 11.75 7.90 -1.32
CA GLU A 63 12.98 7.90 -2.14
C GLU A 63 13.81 6.60 -1.99
N GLN A 64 13.70 5.88 -0.88
CA GLN A 64 14.44 4.63 -0.67
C GLN A 64 13.79 3.41 -1.33
N VAL A 65 12.57 3.52 -1.85
CA VAL A 65 11.85 2.38 -2.44
C VAL A 65 11.38 2.66 -3.87
N GLU A 66 11.23 3.93 -4.23
CA GLU A 66 10.72 4.35 -5.54
C GLU A 66 11.60 3.91 -6.71
N SER A 67 12.92 4.08 -6.64
CA SER A 67 13.77 3.77 -7.80
C SER A 67 13.80 2.27 -8.11
N LEU A 68 13.74 1.41 -7.10
CA LEU A 68 13.64 -0.04 -7.28
C LEU A 68 12.26 -0.44 -7.75
N SER A 69 11.18 0.09 -7.16
CA SER A 69 9.82 -0.23 -7.59
C SER A 69 9.59 0.09 -9.07
N GLN A 70 10.13 1.21 -9.56
CA GLN A 70 10.10 1.58 -10.98
C GLN A 70 10.90 0.60 -11.88
N LYS A 71 12.02 0.06 -11.39
CA LYS A 71 12.74 -1.00 -12.12
C LYS A 71 11.94 -2.31 -12.14
N LEU A 72 11.31 -2.66 -11.01
CA LEU A 72 10.55 -3.89 -10.87
C LEU A 72 9.29 -3.88 -11.73
N ILE A 73 8.57 -2.74 -11.80
CA ILE A 73 7.40 -2.59 -12.67
C ILE A 73 7.81 -2.63 -14.16
N SER A 74 8.98 -2.11 -14.51
CA SER A 74 9.52 -2.24 -15.87
C SER A 74 9.81 -3.69 -16.24
N ILE A 75 10.42 -4.46 -15.32
CA ILE A 75 10.64 -5.91 -15.50
C ILE A 75 9.31 -6.67 -15.56
N LEU A 76 8.30 -6.25 -14.79
CA LEU A 76 6.96 -6.85 -14.82
C LEU A 76 6.32 -6.70 -16.21
N SER A 77 6.39 -5.50 -16.80
CA SER A 77 5.94 -5.25 -18.19
C SER A 77 6.68 -6.13 -19.20
N PHE A 78 7.99 -6.30 -19.03
CA PHE A 78 8.79 -7.21 -19.85
C PHE A 78 8.38 -8.68 -19.67
N LEU A 79 8.05 -9.12 -18.45
CA LEU A 79 7.57 -10.48 -18.15
C LEU A 79 6.15 -10.76 -18.67
N PHE A 80 5.31 -9.73 -18.83
CA PHE A 80 3.98 -9.88 -19.38
C PHE A 80 3.97 -10.22 -20.87
N VAL A 81 4.94 -9.74 -21.64
CA VAL A 81 5.05 -10.03 -23.09
C VAL A 81 5.16 -11.53 -23.38
N PRO A 82 6.17 -12.27 -22.86
CA PRO A 82 6.30 -13.71 -23.10
C PRO A 82 5.15 -14.50 -22.47
N SER A 83 4.65 -14.09 -21.30
CA SER A 83 3.51 -14.73 -20.64
C SER A 83 2.23 -14.62 -21.47
N GLY A 84 1.98 -13.46 -22.09
CA GLY A 84 0.86 -13.23 -22.99
C GLY A 84 0.97 -14.00 -24.31
N ILE A 85 2.18 -14.14 -24.86
CA ILE A 85 2.42 -14.95 -26.06
C ILE A 85 2.18 -16.45 -25.77
N SER A 86 2.51 -16.93 -24.58
CA SER A 86 2.18 -18.31 -24.19
C SER A 86 0.66 -18.54 -24.12
N LEU A 87 -0.07 -17.53 -23.63
CA LEU A 87 -1.52 -17.53 -23.59
C LEU A 87 -2.16 -17.52 -24.98
N ILE A 88 -1.65 -16.70 -25.92
CA ILE A 88 -2.18 -16.62 -27.30
C ILE A 88 -2.10 -17.99 -28.00
N ASN A 89 -1.02 -18.74 -27.79
CA ASN A 89 -0.83 -20.07 -28.37
C ASN A 89 -1.80 -21.12 -27.79
N SER A 90 -2.30 -20.89 -26.58
CA SER A 90 -3.27 -21.77 -25.91
C SER A 90 -4.73 -21.33 -26.15
N LEU A 91 -4.97 -20.31 -27.00
CA LEU A 91 -6.31 -19.77 -27.26
C LEU A 91 -7.28 -20.77 -27.90
N GLY A 92 -6.82 -21.85 -28.52
CA GLY A 92 -7.73 -22.85 -29.11
C GLY A 92 -8.69 -23.46 -28.08
N ILE A 93 -8.21 -23.71 -26.86
CA ILE A 93 -9.02 -24.21 -25.73
C ILE A 93 -9.82 -23.05 -25.11
N MET A 94 -9.19 -21.86 -25.08
CA MET A 94 -9.82 -20.65 -24.56
C MET A 94 -10.94 -20.14 -25.47
N ALA A 95 -10.98 -20.45 -26.77
CA ALA A 95 -12.04 -19.97 -27.67
C ALA A 95 -13.41 -20.60 -27.36
N THR A 96 -13.42 -21.85 -26.87
CA THR A 96 -14.66 -22.56 -26.50
C THR A 96 -15.29 -21.99 -25.21
N SER A 97 -14.48 -21.52 -24.26
CA SER A 97 -14.94 -20.98 -22.97
C SER A 97 -14.58 -19.51 -22.74
N GLY A 98 -14.05 -18.84 -23.76
CA GLY A 98 -13.38 -17.53 -23.65
C GLY A 98 -14.35 -16.42 -23.36
N VAL A 99 -15.54 -16.50 -23.95
CA VAL A 99 -16.64 -15.59 -23.67
C VAL A 99 -17.02 -15.66 -22.19
N GLN A 100 -17.07 -16.85 -21.60
CA GLN A 100 -17.39 -17.04 -20.18
C GLN A 100 -16.28 -16.50 -19.27
N ILE A 101 -15.01 -16.67 -19.65
CA ILE A 101 -13.85 -16.15 -18.90
C ILE A 101 -13.82 -14.62 -18.94
N VAL A 102 -14.00 -14.02 -20.12
CA VAL A 102 -14.02 -12.55 -20.28
C VAL A 102 -15.17 -11.95 -19.46
N PHE A 103 -16.37 -12.54 -19.55
CA PHE A 103 -17.50 -12.10 -18.73
C PHE A 103 -17.20 -12.21 -17.23
N LEU A 104 -16.65 -13.34 -16.79
CA LEU A 104 -16.29 -13.56 -15.38
C LEU A 104 -15.25 -12.56 -14.87
N VAL A 105 -14.21 -12.26 -15.66
CA VAL A 105 -13.16 -11.29 -15.31
C VAL A 105 -13.73 -9.88 -15.22
N ILE A 106 -14.53 -9.45 -16.21
CA ILE A 106 -15.17 -8.14 -16.21
C ILE A 106 -16.09 -8.02 -14.99
N PHE A 107 -16.92 -9.02 -14.75
CA PHE A 107 -17.84 -9.05 -13.62
C PHE A 107 -17.09 -8.93 -12.28
N TRP A 108 -16.05 -9.74 -12.06
CA TRP A 108 -15.24 -9.68 -10.84
C TRP A 108 -14.47 -8.36 -10.69
N THR A 109 -14.00 -7.78 -11.79
CA THR A 109 -13.30 -6.49 -11.76
C THR A 109 -14.23 -5.36 -11.34
N ILE A 110 -15.44 -5.32 -11.91
CA ILE A 110 -16.47 -4.34 -11.54
C ILE A 110 -16.87 -4.54 -10.07
N MET A 111 -17.17 -5.77 -9.65
CA MET A 111 -17.51 -6.06 -8.26
C MET A 111 -16.41 -5.67 -7.28
N ALA A 112 -15.15 -5.97 -7.59
CA ALA A 112 -14.01 -5.57 -6.76
C ALA A 112 -13.87 -4.04 -6.68
N MET A 113 -14.01 -3.33 -7.80
CA MET A 113 -13.92 -1.86 -7.83
C MET A 113 -15.04 -1.21 -6.99
N VAL A 114 -16.27 -1.72 -7.11
CA VAL A 114 -17.41 -1.28 -6.28
C VAL A 114 -17.16 -1.57 -4.80
N PHE A 115 -16.67 -2.77 -4.46
CA PHE A 115 -16.36 -3.15 -3.09
C PHE A 115 -15.29 -2.25 -2.46
N ILE A 116 -14.22 -1.95 -3.21
CA ILE A 116 -13.17 -1.01 -2.77
C ILE A 116 -13.74 0.40 -2.60
N GLY A 117 -14.63 0.83 -3.49
CA GLY A 117 -15.35 2.10 -3.37
C GLY A 117 -16.16 2.22 -2.08
N TYR A 118 -16.97 1.21 -1.75
CA TYR A 118 -17.74 1.16 -0.51
C TYR A 118 -16.85 1.16 0.74
N ILE A 119 -15.72 0.46 0.72
CA ILE A 119 -14.75 0.51 1.81
C ILE A 119 -14.22 1.95 1.97
N GLY A 120 -13.90 2.64 0.88
CA GLY A 120 -13.45 4.03 0.89
C GLY A 120 -14.47 4.98 1.53
N GLU A 121 -15.74 4.87 1.14
CA GLU A 121 -16.83 5.66 1.74
C GLU A 121 -17.02 5.34 3.23
N GLY A 122 -16.90 4.07 3.60
CA GLY A 122 -16.93 3.63 5.00
C GLY A 122 -15.81 4.24 5.83
N VAL A 123 -14.59 4.32 5.29
CA VAL A 123 -13.45 4.96 5.96
C VAL A 123 -13.70 6.46 6.14
N GLU A 124 -14.21 7.16 5.13
CA GLU A 124 -14.55 8.58 5.23
C GLU A 124 -15.67 8.85 6.25
N TRP A 125 -16.67 7.97 6.33
CA TRP A 125 -17.70 8.04 7.37
C TRP A 125 -17.12 7.87 8.79
N VAL A 126 -16.21 6.91 8.98
CA VAL A 126 -15.52 6.71 10.27
C VAL A 126 -14.69 7.94 10.63
N ARG A 127 -13.95 8.52 9.68
CA ARG A 127 -13.16 9.74 9.89
C ARG A 127 -14.05 10.91 10.33
N LYS A 128 -15.19 11.13 9.69
CA LYS A 128 -16.16 12.16 10.09
C LYS A 128 -16.70 11.96 11.50
N LYS A 129 -16.91 10.71 11.93
CA LYS A 129 -17.39 10.38 13.27
C LYS A 129 -16.33 10.62 14.36
N VAL A 130 -15.06 10.35 14.04
CA VAL A 130 -13.92 10.62 14.94
C VAL A 130 -13.61 12.13 15.00
N ALA A 131 -13.71 12.85 13.88
CA ALA A 131 -13.54 14.31 13.84
C ALA A 131 -14.61 15.05 14.67
N ASN A 132 -15.87 14.59 14.62
CA ASN A 132 -16.95 15.15 15.45
C ASN A 132 -16.75 14.92 16.96
N SER A 133 -15.86 14.01 17.35
CA SER A 133 -15.55 13.75 18.77
C SER A 133 -14.44 14.66 19.32
N GLN A 134 -13.70 15.40 18.47
CA GLN A 134 -12.71 16.40 18.90
C GLN A 134 -13.31 17.81 19.04
N GLU A 135 -14.31 18.16 18.22
CA GLU A 135 -15.03 19.44 18.32
C GLU A 135 -15.75 19.63 19.68
N SER A 136 -16.17 18.53 20.33
CA SER A 136 -16.82 18.57 21.67
C SER A 136 -15.89 18.91 22.84
N SER A 137 -14.56 18.96 22.66
CA SER A 137 -13.63 19.37 23.73
C SER A 137 -12.99 20.73 23.53
N GLU A 138 -12.95 21.29 22.31
CA GLU A 138 -12.52 22.68 22.07
C GLU A 138 -13.67 23.71 22.23
N GLY A 139 -14.92 23.31 22.02
CA GLY A 139 -16.09 24.21 22.13
C GLY A 139 -16.48 24.63 23.55
N SER A 140 -15.98 23.97 24.61
CA SER A 140 -16.37 24.28 26.00
C SER A 140 -15.42 25.25 26.73
N TYR A 141 -14.23 25.54 26.20
CA TYR A 141 -13.26 26.45 26.84
C TYR A 141 -13.35 27.91 26.38
N SER A 142 -14.09 28.20 25.30
CA SER A 142 -14.11 29.53 24.69
C SER A 142 -15.38 30.36 24.96
N TYR A 143 -16.39 29.83 25.66
CA TYR A 143 -17.68 30.53 25.87
C TYR A 143 -17.90 31.11 27.29
N GLY A 144 -16.89 31.03 28.16
CA GLY A 144 -17.00 31.47 29.56
C GLY A 144 -16.34 32.80 29.90
N ASN A 145 -15.62 33.45 28.98
CA ASN A 145 -14.69 34.56 29.33
C ASN A 145 -15.00 35.91 28.68
N ASN A 146 -16.22 36.10 28.18
CA ASN A 146 -16.61 37.30 27.44
C ASN A 146 -18.01 37.84 27.82
N ALA A 147 -18.51 37.51 29.02
CA ALA A 147 -19.78 38.01 29.55
C ALA A 147 -19.63 38.98 30.74
N SER A 148 -18.44 39.56 30.94
CA SER A 148 -18.18 40.46 32.07
C SER A 148 -17.25 41.62 31.72
N HIS A 149 -17.65 42.44 30.75
CA HIS A 149 -17.15 43.81 30.60
C HIS A 149 -18.23 44.73 30.06
#